data_AF-A0A0D0AI73-F1
#
_entry.id   AF-A0A0D0AI73-F1
#
_cell.length_a   1.000
_cell.length_b   1.000
_cell.length_c   1.000
_cell.angle_alpha   90.00
_cell.angle_beta   90.00
_cell.angle_gamma   90.00
#
_symmetry.space_group_name_H-M   'P 1'
#
loop_
_entity.id
_entity.type
_entity.pdbx_description
1 polymer ?
#
loop_
_entity_poly.entity_id
_entity_poly.type
_entity_poly.pdbx_seq_one_letter_code
_entity_poly.pdbx_strand_id
1 'polypeptide(L)'
;MSLARATLLLRQKHAVGSVSLIQRRFASHDSHAHDEHHDDTHYAREAGFSTPFWRHTVLLSLLAVGFYKWAPSPNQDVYLTRWLAQYMTPSEIWGAINEKHLLLSQQASDNTILQTNAKRPNMHRYRYPQILDTGSPHLQPVGRVPDMSSTVVRSG
;
A
#
# COMPACT_ATOMS: atom_id res chain seq x y z
N MET A 1 21.29 -11.84 18.71
CA MET A 1 20.36 -10.71 18.44
C MET A 1 21.12 -9.68 17.62
N SER A 2 20.97 -9.69 16.30
CA SER A 2 21.62 -8.72 15.40
C SER A 2 20.57 -8.19 14.43
N LEU A 3 20.19 -6.93 14.62
CA LEU A 3 19.21 -6.23 13.80
C LEU A 3 19.93 -5.60 12.61
N ALA A 4 19.99 -6.32 11.50
CA ALA A 4 20.43 -5.75 10.23
C ALA A 4 19.32 -4.83 9.70
N ARG A 5 19.56 -3.51 9.82
CA ARG A 5 18.79 -2.47 9.13
C ARG A 5 18.90 -2.67 7.61
N ALA A 6 17.84 -3.18 7.00
CA ALA A 6 17.69 -3.15 5.55
C ALA A 6 17.34 -1.72 5.12
N THR A 7 18.28 -1.04 4.47
CA THR A 7 18.05 0.25 3.82
C THR A 7 17.51 0.02 2.41
N LEU A 8 16.26 0.41 2.18
CA LEU A 8 15.66 0.45 0.85
C LEU A 8 16.32 1.58 0.04
N LEU A 9 17.14 1.21 -0.94
CA LEU A 9 17.58 2.14 -1.98
C LEU A 9 16.39 2.43 -2.91
N LEU A 10 15.72 3.55 -2.69
CA LEU A 10 14.78 4.10 -3.68
C LEU A 10 15.57 4.51 -4.93
N ARG A 11 15.48 3.70 -5.98
CA ARG A 11 15.92 4.07 -7.33
C ARG A 11 14.96 5.10 -7.90
N GLN A 12 15.29 6.37 -7.69
CA GLN A 12 14.55 7.51 -8.22
C GLN A 12 14.66 7.50 -9.75
N LYS A 13 13.55 7.22 -10.44
CA LYS A 13 13.47 7.27 -11.89
C LYS A 13 13.42 8.75 -12.29
N HIS A 14 14.45 9.25 -12.95
CA HIS A 14 14.45 10.59 -13.53
C HIS A 14 13.40 10.65 -14.65
N ALA A 15 12.27 11.30 -14.38
CA ALA A 15 11.37 11.77 -15.42
C ALA A 15 12.05 12.95 -16.10
N VAL A 16 12.51 12.75 -17.34
CA VAL A 16 12.96 13.84 -18.22
C VAL A 16 11.69 14.54 -18.72
N GLY A 17 11.12 15.39 -17.88
CA GLY A 17 10.09 16.34 -18.29
C GLY A 17 10.79 17.55 -18.91
N SER A 18 10.45 17.85 -20.16
CA SER A 18 10.89 19.05 -20.88
C SER A 18 10.42 20.30 -20.14
N VAL A 19 11.30 20.90 -19.34
CA VAL A 19 11.07 22.23 -18.77
C VAL A 19 11.21 23.25 -19.90
N SER A 20 10.10 23.79 -20.36
CA SER A 20 10.09 24.94 -21.25
C SER A 20 10.63 26.16 -20.47
N LEU A 21 11.92 26.44 -20.65
CA LEU A 21 12.55 27.66 -20.16
C LEU A 21 11.92 28.86 -20.89
N ILE A 22 10.96 29.53 -20.25
CA ILE A 22 10.49 30.85 -20.71
C ILE A 22 11.60 31.84 -20.37
N GLN A 23 12.51 32.04 -21.31
CA GLN A 23 13.50 33.09 -21.31
C GLN A 23 12.80 34.44 -21.53
N ARG A 24 12.48 35.16 -20.44
CA ARG A 24 12.05 36.57 -20.53
C ARG A 24 13.25 37.42 -20.95
N ARG A 25 13.22 37.93 -22.18
CA ARG A 25 14.13 38.98 -22.64
C ARG A 25 13.69 40.31 -22.00
N PHE A 26 14.55 40.91 -21.19
CA PHE A 26 14.44 42.33 -20.86
C PHE A 26 14.88 43.11 -22.10
N ALA A 27 13.90 43.56 -22.88
CA ALA A 27 14.14 44.56 -23.91
C ALA A 27 14.22 45.91 -23.20
N SER A 28 15.43 46.45 -23.12
CA SER A 28 15.70 47.85 -22.80
C SER A 28 15.06 48.74 -23.86
N HIS A 29 14.09 49.57 -23.47
CA HIS A 29 13.76 50.77 -24.22
C HIS A 29 14.33 51.96 -23.45
N ASP A 30 15.32 52.58 -24.09
CA ASP A 30 15.93 53.84 -23.73
C ASP A 30 15.13 54.99 -24.39
N SER A 31 15.19 56.16 -23.75
CA SER A 31 14.79 57.50 -24.23
C SER A 31 13.30 57.89 -24.24
N HIS A 32 12.86 58.69 -23.26
CA HIS A 32 12.87 60.17 -23.34
C HIS A 32 12.12 60.83 -22.16
N ALA A 33 12.68 61.94 -21.68
CA ALA A 33 12.27 62.77 -20.57
C ALA A 33 10.85 63.35 -20.68
N HIS A 34 10.14 63.42 -19.56
CA HIS A 34 9.44 64.61 -19.08
C HIS A 34 9.39 64.57 -17.55
N ASP A 35 10.04 65.56 -16.94
CA ASP A 35 10.04 65.85 -15.51
C ASP A 35 8.80 66.71 -15.25
N GLU A 36 7.76 66.13 -14.67
CA GLU A 36 6.51 66.83 -14.33
C GLU A 36 6.20 66.53 -12.86
N HIS A 37 6.58 67.47 -12.00
CA HIS A 37 6.32 67.47 -10.57
C HIS A 37 4.81 67.46 -10.30
N HIS A 38 4.23 66.28 -10.14
CA HIS A 38 2.99 66.09 -9.41
C HIS A 38 3.29 65.50 -8.04
N ASP A 39 2.86 66.24 -7.03
CA ASP A 39 2.96 65.96 -5.60
C ASP A 39 2.08 64.72 -5.26
N ASP A 40 2.56 63.53 -5.62
CA ASP A 40 1.90 62.26 -5.28
C ASP A 40 2.39 61.79 -3.90
N THR A 41 1.78 62.36 -2.86
CA THR A 41 1.76 61.72 -1.54
C THR A 41 1.14 60.33 -1.69
N HIS A 42 1.98 59.30 -1.83
CA HIS A 42 1.55 57.90 -1.83
C HIS A 42 1.02 57.51 -0.44
N TYR A 43 -0.21 57.89 -0.12
CA TYR A 43 -0.96 57.27 0.95
C TYR A 43 -1.15 55.79 0.60
N ALA A 44 -0.75 54.89 1.50
CA ALA A 44 -1.09 53.48 1.37
C ALA A 44 -2.60 53.39 1.20
N ARG A 45 -3.08 52.94 0.03
CA ARG A 45 -4.50 52.83 -0.30
C ARG A 45 -5.19 52.15 0.86
N GLU A 46 -6.07 52.88 1.55
CA GLU A 46 -6.71 52.40 2.77
C GLU A 46 -7.34 51.04 2.50
N ALA A 47 -7.12 50.07 3.41
CA ALA A 47 -7.60 48.70 3.26
C ALA A 47 -9.13 48.64 3.44
N GLY A 48 -9.86 49.16 2.47
CA GLY A 48 -11.32 49.16 2.45
C GLY A 48 -11.91 47.78 2.11
N PHE A 49 -13.22 47.68 2.25
CA PHE A 49 -14.01 46.49 1.90
C PHE A 49 -13.99 46.12 0.40
N SER A 50 -13.36 46.94 -0.45
CA SER A 50 -13.16 46.67 -1.88
C SER A 50 -11.75 46.18 -2.23
N THR A 51 -11.02 45.62 -1.25
CA THR A 51 -9.77 44.91 -1.55
C THR A 51 -10.06 43.56 -2.21
N PRO A 52 -9.12 43.01 -3.00
CA PRO A 52 -9.28 41.71 -3.63
C PRO A 52 -9.69 40.63 -2.61
N PHE A 53 -9.14 40.65 -1.40
CA PHE A 53 -9.49 39.72 -0.34
C PHE A 53 -11.00 39.71 -0.03
N TRP A 54 -11.59 40.86 0.28
CA TRP A 54 -13.02 40.97 0.60
C TRP A 54 -13.93 40.65 -0.58
N ARG A 55 -13.50 40.97 -1.80
CA ARG A 55 -14.25 40.57 -3.01
C ARG A 55 -14.30 39.06 -3.16
N HIS A 56 -13.18 38.35 -2.98
CA HIS A 56 -13.16 36.90 -3.07
C HIS A 56 -13.95 36.26 -1.91
N THR A 57 -13.93 36.81 -0.69
CA THR A 57 -14.71 36.26 0.44
C THR A 57 -16.21 36.44 0.25
N VAL A 58 -16.67 37.58 -0.28
CA VAL A 58 -18.09 37.81 -0.63
C VAL A 58 -18.54 36.92 -1.78
N LEU A 59 -17.69 36.73 -2.80
CA LEU A 59 -18.00 35.80 -3.89
C LEU A 59 -18.08 34.36 -3.39
N LEU A 60 -17.16 33.95 -2.52
CA LEU A 60 -17.15 32.61 -1.94
C LEU A 60 -18.34 32.39 -1.00
N SER A 61 -18.74 33.39 -0.22
CA SER A 61 -19.91 33.30 0.64
C SER A 61 -21.21 33.22 -0.17
N LEU A 62 -21.35 34.03 -1.23
CA LEU A 62 -22.49 33.93 -2.16
C LEU A 62 -22.54 32.58 -2.86
N LEU A 63 -21.40 32.07 -3.29
CA LEU A 63 -21.31 30.74 -3.91
C LEU A 63 -21.74 29.67 -2.91
N ALA A 64 -21.28 29.72 -1.66
CA ALA A 64 -21.67 28.76 -0.62
C ALA A 64 -23.18 28.81 -0.31
N VAL A 65 -23.79 30.00 -0.22
CA VAL A 65 -25.23 30.15 0.00
C VAL A 65 -26.04 29.66 -1.21
N GLY A 66 -25.61 30.02 -2.43
CA GLY A 66 -26.22 29.54 -3.66
C GLY A 66 -26.14 28.02 -3.78
N PHE A 67 -24.99 27.44 -3.44
CA PHE A 67 -24.80 26.00 -3.40
C PHE A 67 -25.72 25.34 -2.38
N TYR A 68 -25.85 25.88 -1.16
CA TYR A 68 -26.74 25.30 -0.15
C TYR A 68 -28.22 25.35 -0.55
N LYS A 69 -28.66 26.44 -1.17
CA LYS A 69 -30.06 26.61 -1.61
C LYS A 69 -30.41 25.81 -2.86
N TRP A 70 -29.47 25.66 -3.79
CA TRP A 70 -29.65 24.90 -5.03
C TRP A 70 -29.08 23.47 -4.92
N ALA A 71 -28.61 23.04 -3.75
CA ALA A 71 -28.05 21.71 -3.57
C ALA A 71 -29.09 20.66 -4.00
N PRO A 72 -28.80 19.86 -5.03
CA PRO A 72 -29.70 18.81 -5.46
C PRO A 72 -29.92 17.84 -4.30
N SER A 73 -31.17 17.42 -4.09
CA SER A 73 -31.46 16.41 -3.08
C SER A 73 -30.70 15.11 -3.41
N PRO A 74 -30.26 14.32 -2.41
CA PRO A 74 -29.41 13.15 -2.61
C PRO A 74 -29.94 12.08 -3.60
N ASN A 75 -31.24 12.07 -3.87
CA ASN A 75 -31.91 11.11 -4.75
C ASN A 75 -32.27 11.65 -6.14
N GLN A 76 -31.83 12.86 -6.51
CA GLN A 76 -32.06 13.39 -7.85
C GLN A 76 -30.88 13.07 -8.77
N ASP A 77 -31.15 12.34 -9.85
CA ASP A 77 -30.21 12.13 -10.95
C ASP A 77 -29.99 13.45 -11.71
N VAL A 78 -29.05 14.25 -11.21
CA VAL A 78 -28.60 15.46 -11.89
C VAL A 78 -27.89 15.08 -13.19
N TYR A 79 -28.09 15.87 -14.25
CA TYR A 79 -27.47 15.63 -15.55
C TYR A 79 -25.94 15.46 -15.46
N LEU A 80 -25.29 16.25 -14.61
CA LEU A 80 -23.85 16.21 -14.38
C LEU A 80 -23.41 14.90 -13.71
N THR A 81 -24.10 14.44 -12.67
CA THR A 81 -23.77 13.16 -12.00
C THR A 81 -24.01 11.99 -12.95
N ARG A 82 -25.07 12.00 -13.75
CA ARG A 82 -25.31 10.97 -14.77
C ARG A 82 -24.22 10.94 -15.85
N TRP A 83 -23.82 12.11 -16.35
CA TRP A 83 -22.73 12.21 -17.32
C TRP A 83 -21.41 11.71 -16.73
N LEU A 84 -21.11 12.08 -15.49
CA LEU A 84 -19.92 11.61 -14.78
C LEU A 84 -19.97 10.09 -14.52
N ALA A 85 -21.14 9.56 -14.14
CA ALA A 85 -21.36 8.15 -13.90
C ALA A 85 -21.09 7.29 -15.14
N GLN A 86 -21.35 7.81 -16.34
CA GLN A 86 -21.07 7.11 -17.60
C GLN A 86 -19.56 6.85 -17.83
N TYR A 87 -18.69 7.71 -17.29
CA TYR A 87 -17.23 7.56 -17.41
C TYR A 87 -16.57 6.97 -16.15
N MET A 88 -17.31 6.91 -15.04
CA MET A 88 -16.83 6.28 -13.82
C MET A 88 -16.87 4.76 -13.95
N THR A 89 -15.93 4.09 -13.30
CA THR A 89 -15.98 2.63 -13.18
C THR A 89 -17.18 2.22 -12.30
N PRO A 90 -18.00 1.23 -12.74
CA PRO A 90 -19.11 0.72 -11.95
C PRO A 90 -18.67 0.27 -10.55
N SER A 91 -19.54 0.47 -9.56
CA SER A 91 -19.29 0.07 -8.17
C SER A 91 -19.04 -1.43 -8.01
N GLU A 92 -19.65 -2.25 -8.86
CA GLU A 92 -19.47 -3.71 -8.90
C GLU A 92 -18.01 -4.10 -9.16
N ILE A 93 -17.31 -3.38 -10.05
CA ILE A 93 -15.91 -3.65 -10.36
C ILE A 93 -15.04 -3.33 -9.15
N TRP A 94 -15.32 -2.22 -8.46
CA TRP A 94 -14.64 -1.89 -7.21
C TRP A 94 -14.90 -2.93 -6.12
N GLY A 95 -16.13 -3.44 -6.02
CA GLY A 95 -16.47 -4.55 -5.15
C GLY A 95 -15.61 -5.78 -5.42
N ALA A 96 -15.56 -6.24 -6.68
CA ALA A 96 -14.77 -7.40 -7.10
C ALA A 96 -13.27 -7.22 -6.83
N ILE A 97 -12.73 -6.01 -7.05
CA ILE A 97 -11.34 -5.68 -6.74
C ILE A 97 -11.09 -5.78 -5.22
N ASN A 98 -11.97 -5.21 -4.41
CA ASN A 98 -11.85 -5.23 -2.95
C ASN A 98 -11.93 -6.66 -2.40
N GLU A 99 -12.87 -7.46 -2.91
CA GLU A 99 -13.00 -8.89 -2.57
C GLU A 99 -11.72 -9.66 -2.92
N LYS A 100 -11.16 -9.44 -4.12
CA LYS A 100 -9.90 -10.05 -4.52
C LYS A 100 -8.76 -9.67 -3.58
N HIS A 101 -8.66 -8.40 -3.18
CA HIS A 101 -7.64 -7.95 -2.25
C HIS A 101 -7.82 -8.54 -0.84
N LEU A 102 -9.06 -8.70 -0.39
CA LEU A 102 -9.38 -9.36 0.88
C LEU A 102 -8.89 -10.81 0.86
N LEU A 103 -9.20 -11.56 -0.19
CA LEU A 103 -8.76 -12.95 -0.34
C LEU A 103 -7.22 -13.07 -0.39
N LEU A 104 -6.56 -12.19 -1.14
CA LEU A 104 -5.09 -12.18 -1.20
C LEU A 104 -4.47 -11.83 0.15
N SER A 105 -5.06 -10.91 0.90
CA SER A 105 -4.60 -10.55 2.25
C SER A 105 -4.76 -11.73 3.22
N GLN A 106 -5.87 -12.45 3.13
CA GLN A 106 -6.10 -13.66 3.92
C GLN A 106 -5.06 -14.73 3.60
N GLN A 107 -4.86 -15.04 2.31
CA GLN A 107 -3.85 -16.01 1.88
C GLN A 107 -2.43 -15.63 2.34
N ALA A 108 -2.07 -14.35 2.27
CA ALA A 108 -0.79 -13.86 2.76
C ALA A 108 -0.64 -14.06 4.28
N SER A 109 -1.71 -13.84 5.04
CA SER A 109 -1.75 -14.10 6.48
C SER A 109 -1.56 -15.59 6.78
N ASP A 110 -2.31 -16.45 6.11
CA ASP A 110 -2.24 -17.91 6.29
C ASP A 110 -0.84 -18.44 5.98
N ASN A 111 -0.24 -18.00 4.86
CA ASN A 111 1.13 -18.37 4.52
C ASN A 111 2.15 -17.90 5.56
N THR A 112 1.95 -16.71 6.12
CA THR A 112 2.81 -16.19 7.19
C THR A 112 2.69 -17.06 8.45
N ILE A 113 1.47 -17.46 8.83
CA ILE A 113 1.21 -18.37 9.96
C ILE A 113 1.87 -19.73 9.72
N LEU A 114 1.76 -20.29 8.51
CA LEU A 114 2.40 -21.57 8.17
C LEU A 114 3.92 -21.50 8.26
N GLN A 115 4.53 -20.45 7.72
CA GLN A 115 5.98 -20.26 7.78
C GLN A 115 6.48 -20.01 9.20
N THR A 116 5.74 -19.23 9.99
CA THR A 116 6.11 -18.91 11.38
C THR A 116 5.99 -20.13 12.29
N ASN A 117 4.97 -20.97 12.08
CA ASN A 117 4.76 -22.17 12.88
C ASN A 117 5.57 -23.39 12.41
N ALA A 118 6.21 -23.32 11.24
CA ALA A 118 7.01 -24.42 10.72
C ALA A 118 8.19 -24.73 11.68
N LYS A 119 8.08 -25.85 12.40
CA LYS A 119 9.19 -26.40 13.20
C LYS A 119 9.96 -27.41 12.38
N ARG A 120 11.28 -27.41 12.51
CA ARG A 120 12.10 -28.51 11.99
C ARG A 120 11.66 -29.81 12.65
N PRO A 121 11.60 -30.93 11.93
CA PRO A 121 11.35 -32.22 12.56
C PRO A 121 12.40 -32.48 13.64
N ASN A 122 11.99 -33.07 14.76
CA ASN A 122 12.90 -33.39 15.84
C ASN A 122 13.90 -34.45 15.34
N MET A 123 15.17 -34.08 15.19
CA MET A 123 16.22 -34.99 14.76
C MET A 123 16.83 -35.67 15.97
N HIS A 124 16.49 -36.94 16.18
CA HIS A 124 17.21 -37.78 17.13
C HIS A 124 18.49 -38.30 16.47
N ARG A 125 19.65 -37.85 16.97
CA ARG A 125 20.95 -38.36 16.54
C ARG A 125 21.26 -39.64 17.30
N TYR A 126 21.13 -40.78 16.64
CA TYR A 126 21.55 -42.05 17.21
C TYR A 126 23.07 -42.18 17.17
N ARG A 127 23.66 -42.62 18.28
CA ARG A 127 25.08 -43.01 18.34
C ARG A 127 25.36 -44.23 17.46
N TYR A 128 24.37 -45.10 17.31
CA TYR A 128 24.44 -46.34 16.54
C TYR A 128 23.26 -46.40 15.54
N PRO A 129 23.44 -45.93 14.29
CA PRO A 129 22.37 -45.92 13.29
C PRO A 129 21.93 -47.33 12.87
N GLN A 130 22.82 -48.32 13.03
CA GLN A 130 22.58 -49.73 12.70
C GLN A 130 21.39 -50.34 13.44
N ILE A 131 20.97 -49.78 14.58
CA ILE A 131 19.82 -50.29 15.34
C ILE A 131 18.51 -50.25 14.54
N LEU A 132 18.40 -49.35 13.54
CA LEU A 132 17.24 -49.26 12.67
C LEU A 132 17.10 -50.51 11.77
N ASP A 133 18.22 -51.12 11.40
CA ASP A 133 18.27 -52.30 10.52
C ASP A 133 18.30 -53.62 11.30
N THR A 134 18.60 -53.57 12.60
CA THR A 134 18.80 -54.79 13.43
C THR A 134 17.49 -55.30 14.07
N GLY A 135 16.36 -54.66 13.78
CA GLY A 135 15.06 -55.05 14.33
C GLY A 135 14.57 -56.39 13.76
N SER A 136 14.33 -57.38 14.62
CA SER A 136 13.62 -58.59 14.21
C SER A 136 12.19 -58.23 13.79
N PRO A 137 11.71 -58.64 12.60
CA PRO A 137 10.33 -58.39 12.16
C PRO A 137 9.26 -58.88 13.14
N HIS A 138 9.60 -59.84 14.00
CA HIS A 138 8.71 -60.44 14.99
C HIS A 138 8.96 -59.92 16.42
N LEU A 139 9.71 -58.83 16.59
CA LEU A 139 10.08 -58.26 17.90
C LEU A 139 10.67 -59.29 18.86
N GLN A 140 11.38 -60.28 18.32
CA GLN A 140 12.03 -61.31 19.13
C GLN A 140 13.40 -60.79 19.59
N PRO A 141 13.65 -60.68 20.91
CA PRO A 141 14.98 -60.37 21.39
C PRO A 141 15.92 -61.53 21.05
N VAL A 142 17.19 -61.20 20.80
CA VAL A 142 18.24 -62.20 20.58
C VAL A 142 18.31 -63.11 21.81
N GLY A 143 18.23 -64.43 21.62
CA GLY A 143 18.28 -65.42 22.69
C GLY A 143 16.93 -65.81 23.33
N ARG A 144 15.78 -65.38 22.78
CA ARG A 144 14.45 -65.75 23.34
C ARG A 144 14.07 -67.22 23.09
N VAL A 145 14.48 -67.78 21.95
CA VAL A 145 14.09 -69.14 21.55
C VAL A 145 15.21 -70.09 21.98
N PRO A 146 14.95 -71.02 22.92
CA PRO A 146 15.89 -72.10 23.23
C PRO A 146 16.04 -73.00 22.00
N ASP A 147 17.26 -73.46 21.73
CA ASP A 147 17.48 -74.46 20.68
C ASP A 147 16.90 -75.80 21.12
N MET A 148 15.78 -76.20 20.52
CA MET A 148 15.06 -77.44 20.81
C MET A 148 15.47 -78.60 19.87
N SER A 149 16.47 -78.41 19.01
CA SER A 149 16.88 -79.40 17.99
C SER A 149 17.32 -80.76 18.57
N SER A 150 17.76 -80.80 19.83
CA SER A 150 18.19 -82.02 20.53
C SER A 150 17.12 -82.66 21.42
N THR A 151 15.89 -82.14 21.43
CA THR A 151 14.83 -82.65 22.29
C THR A 151 13.97 -83.70 21.58
N VAL A 152 13.74 -84.84 22.24
CA VAL A 152 12.84 -85.90 21.75
C VAL A 152 11.56 -85.87 22.58
N VAL A 153 10.42 -85.77 21.90
CA VAL A 153 9.10 -85.84 22.55
C VAL A 153 8.88 -87.28 23.05
N ARG A 154 8.58 -87.42 24.34
CA ARG A 154 8.19 -88.71 24.92
C ARG A 154 6.77 -89.05 24.47
N SER A 155 6.62 -89.95 23.51
CA SER A 155 5.31 -90.52 23.15
C SER A 155 4.86 -91.45 24.27
N GLY A 156 3.73 -91.11 24.89
CA GLY A 156 2.97 -92.01 25.77
C GLY A 156 1.90 -92.77 24.99
#